data_AF-A0A2R6JWI9-F1
#
_entry.id   AF-A0A2R6JWI9-F1
#
_cell.length_a   1.000
_cell.length_b   1.000
_cell.length_c   1.000
_cell.angle_alpha   90.00
_cell.angle_beta   90.00
_cell.angle_gamma   90.00
#
_symmetry.space_group_name_H-M   'P 1'
#
loop_
_entity.id
_entity.type
_entity.pdbx_description
1 polymer ?
#
loop_
_entity_poly.entity_id
_entity_poly.type
_entity_poly.pdbx_seq_one_letter_code
_entity_poly.pdbx_strand_id
1 'polypeptide(L)'
;MDDAGLFDTLDLTEYEATALAALLRLGRTTAPDLAEATGIPKARIYDVLGSLSDVGYLKVIPGRPKEYQPHDPETVLERARENKRQELETFERELDEARDSFLATFESAFEEQGDVRPAEELFHVVDVGDPSESETRRLYHEADRAAYVLTKSFEYLDAVSPSLAAALDRGVAVRALFYHPDLLDEGERRVQESVTERLREEFPAVEFRFSTGELPWRGTFVDPSTTYDDGEAIFLVEEPEVPDHMRQAALTANGSFVAGFKRYFELVWDHESVATS
;
A
#
# COMPACT_ATOMS: atom_id res chain seq x y z
N MET A 1 -3.60 -30.38 3.47
CA MET A 1 -3.44 -29.12 2.72
C MET A 1 -3.68 -28.05 3.73
N ASP A 2 -2.69 -27.21 3.96
CA ASP A 2 -2.78 -26.13 4.94
C ASP A 2 -3.59 -25.01 4.29
N ASP A 3 -4.75 -24.67 4.86
CA ASP A 3 -5.60 -23.58 4.38
C ASP A 3 -5.11 -22.22 4.93
N ALA A 4 -3.95 -22.21 5.60
CA ALA A 4 -3.33 -21.03 6.18
C ALA A 4 -3.20 -19.91 5.13
N GLY A 5 -3.74 -18.75 5.46
CA GLY A 5 -3.68 -17.55 4.63
C GLY A 5 -4.83 -17.35 3.64
N LEU A 6 -5.61 -18.39 3.31
CA LEU A 6 -6.65 -18.27 2.28
C LEU A 6 -7.85 -17.40 2.69
N PHE A 7 -8.05 -17.21 4.00
CA PHE A 7 -9.16 -16.44 4.57
C PHE A 7 -8.73 -15.06 5.07
N ASP A 8 -7.43 -14.72 5.01
CA ASP A 8 -6.88 -13.50 5.61
C ASP A 8 -7.45 -12.23 4.97
N THR A 9 -7.83 -12.29 3.69
CA THR A 9 -8.42 -11.18 2.94
C THR A 9 -9.93 -11.04 3.15
N LEU A 10 -10.59 -11.93 3.92
CA LEU A 10 -12.05 -11.95 4.06
C LEU A 10 -12.58 -11.20 5.30
N ASP A 11 -11.71 -10.53 6.07
CA ASP A 11 -12.05 -9.80 7.30
C ASP A 11 -12.86 -10.65 8.30
N LEU A 12 -12.53 -11.94 8.42
CA LEU A 12 -13.22 -12.90 9.29
C LEU A 12 -12.49 -13.10 10.61
N THR A 13 -13.24 -13.33 11.69
CA THR A 13 -12.67 -13.85 12.93
C THR A 13 -12.18 -15.30 12.75
N GLU A 14 -11.30 -15.77 13.64
CA GLU A 14 -10.76 -17.14 13.59
C GLU A 14 -11.87 -18.21 13.57
N TYR A 15 -12.94 -18.02 14.35
CA TYR A 15 -14.09 -18.93 14.36
C TYR A 15 -14.90 -18.88 13.08
N GLU A 16 -15.10 -17.71 12.48
CA GLU A 16 -15.80 -17.57 11.20
C GLU A 16 -15.02 -18.18 10.05
N ALA A 17 -13.71 -17.94 9.97
CA ALA A 17 -12.84 -18.57 8.99
C ALA A 17 -12.86 -20.09 9.13
N THR A 18 -12.74 -20.61 10.36
CA THR A 18 -12.79 -22.05 10.65
C THR A 18 -14.14 -22.66 10.27
N ALA A 19 -15.25 -22.00 10.61
CA ALA A 19 -16.59 -22.48 10.30
C ALA A 19 -16.87 -22.47 8.78
N LEU A 20 -16.47 -21.40 8.09
CA LEU A 20 -16.63 -21.27 6.64
C LEU A 20 -15.79 -22.30 5.89
N ALA A 21 -14.52 -22.50 6.27
CA ALA A 21 -13.67 -23.53 5.69
C ALA A 21 -14.27 -24.93 5.85
N ALA A 22 -14.77 -25.24 7.05
CA ALA A 22 -15.45 -26.51 7.30
C ALA A 22 -16.74 -26.66 6.47
N LEU A 23 -17.54 -25.60 6.34
CA LEU A 23 -18.73 -25.60 5.50
C LEU A 23 -18.40 -25.82 4.02
N LEU A 24 -17.38 -25.16 3.47
CA LEU A 24 -16.96 -25.33 2.08
C LEU A 24 -16.53 -26.76 1.76
N ARG A 25 -15.97 -27.47 2.75
CA ARG A 25 -15.55 -28.88 2.63
C ARG A 25 -16.70 -29.87 2.83
N LEU A 26 -17.55 -29.64 3.82
CA LEU A 26 -18.65 -30.56 4.20
C LEU A 26 -19.92 -30.33 3.36
N GLY A 27 -20.08 -29.13 2.79
CA GLY A 27 -21.29 -28.68 2.14
C GLY A 27 -22.40 -28.34 3.15
N ARG A 28 -23.64 -28.72 2.80
CA ARG A 28 -24.82 -28.46 3.63
C ARG A 28 -24.78 -29.31 4.91
N THR A 29 -24.92 -28.67 6.07
CA THR A 29 -24.89 -29.35 7.38
C THR A 29 -25.70 -28.60 8.44
N THR A 30 -25.78 -29.14 9.66
CA THR A 30 -26.45 -28.50 10.80
C THR A 30 -25.43 -27.84 11.73
N ALA A 31 -25.87 -26.86 12.53
CA ALA A 31 -24.98 -26.19 13.48
C ALA A 31 -24.36 -27.14 14.54
N PRO A 32 -25.10 -28.12 15.11
CA PRO A 32 -24.50 -29.12 16.00
C PRO A 32 -23.41 -29.96 15.34
N ASP A 33 -23.62 -30.42 14.10
CA ASP A 33 -22.65 -31.25 13.38
C ASP A 33 -21.40 -30.44 13.02
N LEU A 34 -21.58 -29.16 12.64
CA LEU A 34 -20.48 -28.26 12.36
C LEU A 34 -19.66 -27.94 13.61
N ALA A 35 -20.31 -27.73 14.76
CA ALA A 35 -19.63 -27.53 16.04
C ALA A 35 -18.78 -28.75 16.44
N GLU A 36 -19.27 -29.96 16.18
CA GLU A 36 -18.52 -31.19 16.41
C GLU A 36 -17.32 -31.31 15.46
N ALA A 37 -17.50 -30.97 14.18
CA ALA A 37 -16.44 -31.04 13.18
C ALA A 37 -15.33 -29.99 13.38
N THR A 38 -15.67 -28.81 13.91
CA THR A 38 -14.74 -27.67 14.04
C THR A 38 -14.17 -27.51 15.45
N GLY A 39 -14.80 -28.09 16.46
CA GLY A 39 -14.47 -27.84 17.87
C GLY A 39 -14.96 -26.47 18.39
N ILE A 40 -15.65 -25.68 17.56
CA ILE A 40 -16.23 -24.40 17.99
C ILE A 40 -17.34 -24.67 19.01
N PRO A 41 -17.36 -23.99 20.17
CA PRO A 41 -18.39 -24.21 21.18
C PRO A 41 -19.80 -24.02 20.62
N LYS A 42 -20.74 -24.91 20.98
CA LYS A 42 -22.15 -24.82 20.54
C LYS A 42 -22.82 -23.49 20.88
N ALA A 43 -22.38 -22.82 21.94
CA ALA A 43 -22.86 -21.49 22.30
C ALA A 43 -22.42 -20.39 21.31
N ARG A 44 -21.32 -20.60 20.58
CA ARG A 44 -20.74 -19.65 19.61
C ARG A 44 -21.08 -19.98 18.16
N ILE A 45 -21.30 -21.26 17.83
CA ILE A 45 -21.51 -21.67 16.43
C ILE A 45 -22.73 -20.99 15.79
N TYR A 46 -23.79 -20.74 16.57
CA TYR A 46 -24.98 -20.06 16.03
C TYR A 46 -24.72 -18.60 15.71
N ASP A 47 -23.96 -17.90 16.56
CA ASP A 47 -23.56 -16.51 16.33
C ASP A 47 -22.66 -16.41 15.09
N VAL A 48 -21.65 -17.30 15.00
CA VAL A 48 -20.74 -17.39 13.86
C VAL A 48 -21.49 -17.65 12.55
N LEU A 49 -22.42 -18.61 12.55
CA LEU A 49 -23.25 -18.90 11.38
C LEU A 49 -24.21 -17.74 11.04
N GLY A 50 -24.63 -16.97 12.05
CA GLY A 50 -25.38 -15.72 11.90
C GLY A 50 -24.55 -14.68 11.16
N SER A 51 -23.36 -14.34 11.68
CA SER A 51 -22.44 -13.40 11.04
C SER A 51 -22.12 -13.77 9.61
N LEU A 52 -21.77 -15.03 9.35
CA LEU A 52 -21.49 -15.54 8.00
C LEU A 52 -22.72 -15.48 7.09
N SER A 53 -23.93 -15.61 7.62
CA SER A 53 -25.16 -15.42 6.84
C SER A 53 -25.43 -13.95 6.56
N ASP A 54 -25.16 -13.06 7.51
CA ASP A 54 -25.43 -11.62 7.41
C ASP A 54 -24.54 -10.96 6.36
N VAL A 55 -23.26 -11.36 6.29
CA VAL A 55 -22.34 -10.96 5.20
C VAL A 55 -22.57 -11.76 3.91
N GLY A 56 -23.49 -12.72 3.92
CA GLY A 56 -23.91 -13.47 2.74
C GLY A 56 -22.97 -14.60 2.31
N TYR A 57 -22.07 -15.11 3.14
CA TYR A 57 -21.19 -16.22 2.73
C TYR A 57 -21.88 -17.58 2.74
N LEU A 58 -23.01 -17.69 3.44
CA LEU A 58 -23.84 -18.88 3.46
C LEU A 58 -25.32 -18.55 3.38
N LYS A 59 -26.14 -19.57 3.12
CA LYS A 59 -27.60 -19.49 3.23
C LYS A 59 -28.10 -20.40 4.36
N VAL A 60 -29.06 -19.88 5.11
CA VAL A 60 -29.79 -20.63 6.14
C VAL A 60 -30.99 -21.31 5.48
N ILE A 61 -31.04 -22.63 5.56
CA ILE A 61 -32.14 -23.43 5.03
C ILE A 61 -33.12 -23.72 6.16
N PRO A 62 -34.38 -23.25 6.06
CA PRO A 62 -35.39 -23.49 7.08
C PRO A 62 -35.66 -24.99 7.28
N GLY A 63 -35.70 -25.43 8.53
CA GLY A 63 -35.90 -26.84 8.88
C GLY A 63 -35.88 -27.08 10.39
N ARG A 64 -36.12 -28.33 10.80
CA ARG A 64 -35.92 -28.81 12.17
C ARG A 64 -35.07 -30.09 12.15
N PRO A 65 -33.75 -30.01 12.38
CA PRO A 65 -32.96 -28.79 12.67
C PRO A 65 -32.79 -27.86 11.45
N LYS A 66 -32.43 -26.60 11.70
CA LYS A 66 -31.99 -25.66 10.63
C LYS A 66 -30.68 -26.17 10.02
N GLU A 67 -30.52 -25.97 8.73
CA GLU A 67 -29.30 -26.31 8.02
C GLU A 67 -28.66 -25.07 7.42
N TYR A 68 -27.35 -25.14 7.19
CA TYR A 68 -26.52 -24.07 6.68
C TYR A 68 -25.76 -24.62 5.49
N GLN A 69 -25.76 -23.87 4.39
CA GLN A 69 -25.07 -24.25 3.17
C GLN A 69 -24.22 -23.07 2.72
N PRO A 70 -22.90 -23.24 2.50
CA PRO A 70 -22.09 -22.16 1.96
C PRO A 70 -22.53 -21.83 0.53
N HIS A 71 -22.28 -20.60 0.12
CA HIS A 71 -22.20 -20.30 -1.31
C HIS A 71 -20.93 -20.95 -1.90
N ASP A 72 -20.88 -21.10 -3.22
CA ASP A 72 -19.65 -21.54 -3.87
C ASP A 72 -18.50 -20.53 -3.64
N PRO A 73 -17.24 -20.98 -3.70
CA PRO A 73 -16.10 -20.12 -3.39
C PRO A 73 -16.04 -18.83 -4.19
N GLU A 74 -16.39 -18.86 -5.48
CA GLU A 74 -16.39 -17.67 -6.35
C GLU A 74 -17.43 -16.66 -5.87
N THR A 75 -18.66 -17.09 -5.58
CA THR A 75 -19.70 -16.23 -5.01
C THR A 75 -19.29 -15.65 -3.64
N VAL A 76 -18.58 -16.40 -2.80
CA VAL A 76 -18.07 -15.88 -1.51
C VAL A 76 -17.07 -14.75 -1.75
N LEU A 77 -16.12 -14.92 -2.69
CA LEU A 77 -15.13 -13.90 -3.03
C LEU A 77 -15.79 -12.65 -3.65
N GLU A 78 -16.78 -12.84 -4.54
CA GLU A 78 -17.54 -11.72 -5.13
C GLU A 78 -18.29 -10.93 -4.05
N ARG A 79 -18.94 -11.62 -3.10
CA ARG A 79 -19.63 -10.97 -1.98
C ARG A 79 -18.67 -10.26 -1.04
N ALA A 80 -17.51 -10.84 -0.76
CA ALA A 80 -16.48 -10.18 0.06
C ALA A 80 -16.05 -8.85 -0.56
N ARG A 81 -15.76 -8.85 -1.87
CA ARG A 81 -15.40 -7.65 -2.62
C ARG A 81 -16.51 -6.60 -2.59
N GLU A 82 -17.76 -7.00 -2.82
CA GLU A 82 -18.89 -6.07 -2.83
C GLU A 82 -19.19 -5.50 -1.44
N ASN A 83 -19.11 -6.32 -0.39
CA ASN A 83 -19.26 -5.87 1.00
C ASN A 83 -18.21 -4.80 1.33
N LYS A 84 -16.94 -5.03 0.96
CA LYS A 84 -15.87 -4.06 1.19
C LYS A 84 -16.07 -2.76 0.42
N ARG A 85 -16.54 -2.83 -0.83
CA ARG A 85 -16.89 -1.66 -1.62
C ARG A 85 -17.96 -0.80 -0.94
N GLN A 86 -19.03 -1.44 -0.45
CA GLN A 86 -20.12 -0.74 0.24
C GLN A 86 -19.69 -0.15 1.59
N GLU A 87 -18.81 -0.84 2.32
CA GLU A 87 -18.20 -0.33 3.55
C GLU A 87 -17.40 0.94 3.27
N LEU A 88 -16.53 0.92 2.26
CA LEU A 88 -15.73 2.08 1.86
C LEU A 88 -16.61 3.26 1.43
N GLU A 89 -17.61 3.01 0.57
CA GLU A 89 -18.55 4.06 0.12
C GLU A 89 -19.35 4.67 1.27
N THR A 90 -19.67 3.86 2.29
CA THR A 90 -20.35 4.36 3.50
C THR A 90 -19.41 5.19 4.35
N PHE A 91 -18.19 4.74 4.55
CA PHE A 91 -17.16 5.46 5.29
C PHE A 91 -16.82 6.81 4.65
N GLU A 92 -16.62 6.86 3.32
CA GLU A 92 -16.38 8.10 2.59
C GLU A 92 -17.53 9.10 2.77
N ARG A 93 -18.78 8.63 2.67
CA ARG A 93 -19.96 9.48 2.90
C ARG A 93 -20.02 10.01 4.33
N GLU A 94 -19.75 9.17 5.33
CA GLU A 94 -19.72 9.59 6.74
C GLU A 94 -18.61 10.62 7.01
N LEU A 95 -17.45 10.47 6.37
CA LEU A 95 -16.37 11.46 6.42
C LEU A 95 -16.80 12.79 5.80
N ASP A 96 -17.40 12.78 4.62
CA ASP A 96 -17.87 13.98 3.94
C ASP A 96 -18.95 14.70 4.75
N GLU A 97 -19.89 13.97 5.36
CA GLU A 97 -20.92 14.52 6.24
C GLU A 97 -20.32 15.15 7.52
N ALA A 98 -19.24 14.57 8.05
CA ALA A 98 -18.55 15.07 9.24
C ALA A 98 -17.59 16.24 8.93
N ARG A 99 -17.09 16.36 7.70
CA ARG A 99 -15.97 17.22 7.28
C ARG A 99 -16.09 18.66 7.78
N ASP A 100 -17.18 19.34 7.45
CA ASP A 100 -17.34 20.75 7.78
C ASP A 100 -17.40 20.99 9.30
N SER A 101 -18.07 20.09 10.02
CA SER A 101 -18.15 20.17 11.49
C SER A 101 -16.80 19.89 12.16
N PHE A 102 -16.03 18.96 11.60
CA PHE A 102 -14.70 18.60 12.08
C PHE A 102 -13.73 19.76 11.88
N LEU A 103 -13.66 20.32 10.66
CA LEU A 103 -12.82 21.48 10.34
C LEU A 103 -13.20 22.69 11.20
N ALA A 104 -14.49 23.05 11.28
CA ALA A 104 -14.91 24.19 12.10
C ALA A 104 -14.52 24.05 13.58
N THR A 105 -14.53 22.82 14.11
CA THR A 105 -14.18 22.55 15.51
C THR A 105 -12.66 22.62 15.76
N PHE A 106 -11.85 22.06 14.85
CA PHE A 106 -10.43 21.83 15.10
C PHE A 106 -9.50 22.78 14.35
N GLU A 107 -9.89 23.36 13.21
CA GLU A 107 -9.07 24.30 12.44
C GLU A 107 -8.79 25.57 13.26
N SER A 108 -9.82 26.15 13.88
CA SER A 108 -9.68 27.30 14.79
C SER A 108 -8.75 26.99 15.96
N ALA A 109 -8.90 25.82 16.59
CA ALA A 109 -8.07 25.40 17.72
C ALA A 109 -6.61 25.09 17.32
N PHE A 110 -6.40 24.66 16.08
CA PHE A 110 -5.07 24.41 15.51
C PHE A 110 -4.37 25.73 15.17
N GLU A 111 -5.08 26.69 14.56
CA GLU A 111 -4.56 28.02 14.25
C GLU A 111 -4.19 28.84 15.49
N GLU A 112 -4.96 28.72 16.58
CA GLU A 112 -4.71 29.40 17.86
C GLU A 112 -3.39 28.98 18.55
N GLN A 113 -2.79 27.86 18.16
CA GLN A 113 -1.45 27.46 18.63
C GLN A 113 -0.30 28.22 17.91
N GLY A 114 -0.63 29.08 16.92
CA GLY A 114 0.29 29.64 15.93
C GLY A 114 1.24 30.78 16.36
N ASP A 115 1.23 31.27 17.60
CA ASP A 115 2.14 32.38 17.99
C ASP A 115 3.56 31.92 18.35
N VAL A 116 3.78 30.61 18.45
CA VAL A 116 5.11 30.00 18.44
C VAL A 116 5.08 28.86 17.43
N ARG A 117 5.04 29.18 16.14
CA ARG A 117 5.40 28.18 15.13
C ARG A 117 6.85 27.78 15.43
N PRO A 118 7.16 26.52 15.82
CA PRO A 118 8.51 26.02 15.62
C PRO A 118 8.86 26.32 14.16
N ALA A 119 10.11 26.69 13.86
CA ALA A 119 10.54 26.83 12.48
C ALA A 119 10.01 25.64 11.67
N GLU A 120 9.41 25.89 10.49
CA GLU A 120 8.81 24.84 9.64
C GLU A 120 9.65 23.56 9.74
N GLU A 121 9.06 22.47 10.23
CA GLU A 121 9.77 21.22 10.40
C GLU A 121 10.27 20.77 9.02
N LEU A 122 11.56 20.98 8.77
CA LEU A 122 12.18 20.77 7.46
C LEU A 122 12.02 19.33 7.00
N PHE A 123 12.01 18.41 7.98
CA PHE A 123 11.79 16.99 7.77
C PHE A 123 10.90 16.40 8.86
N HIS A 124 10.02 15.49 8.48
CA HIS A 124 9.37 14.54 9.39
C HIS A 124 9.81 13.12 9.06
N VAL A 125 9.72 12.22 10.02
CA VAL A 125 10.31 10.88 9.93
C VAL A 125 9.23 9.81 10.03
N VAL A 126 9.31 8.81 9.16
CA VAL A 126 8.48 7.61 9.18
C VAL A 126 9.34 6.35 9.15
N ASP A 127 8.81 5.25 9.68
CA ASP A 127 9.49 3.96 9.63
C ASP A 127 9.47 3.37 8.21
N VAL A 128 10.54 2.69 7.83
CA VAL A 128 10.64 1.98 6.55
C VAL A 128 9.75 0.73 6.55
N GLY A 129 9.05 0.51 5.44
CA GLY A 129 7.99 -0.48 5.27
C GLY A 129 6.66 0.18 4.92
N ASP A 130 5.55 -0.38 5.41
CA ASP A 130 4.19 0.10 5.12
C ASP A 130 3.99 1.62 5.27
N PRO A 131 4.55 2.31 6.29
CA PRO A 131 4.42 3.76 6.40
C PRO A 131 5.11 4.48 5.24
N SER A 132 6.39 4.22 4.99
CA SER A 132 7.13 4.83 3.86
C SER A 132 6.53 4.50 2.49
N GLU A 133 5.97 3.30 2.31
CA GLU A 133 5.30 2.91 1.08
C GLU A 133 3.96 3.63 0.91
N SER A 134 3.23 3.86 2.01
CA SER A 134 1.98 4.65 2.01
C SER A 134 2.25 6.10 1.63
N GLU A 135 3.31 6.68 2.18
CA GLU A 135 3.76 8.02 1.81
C GLU A 135 4.19 8.09 0.34
N THR A 136 4.91 7.08 -0.15
CA THR A 136 5.30 7.02 -1.57
C THR A 136 4.06 6.92 -2.49
N ARG A 137 3.04 6.13 -2.10
CA ARG A 137 1.75 6.09 -2.81
C ARG A 137 1.06 7.47 -2.80
N ARG A 138 1.10 8.20 -1.68
CA ARG A 138 0.56 9.56 -1.58
C ARG A 138 1.26 10.49 -2.56
N LEU A 139 2.59 10.48 -2.60
CA LEU A 139 3.36 11.31 -3.56
C LEU A 139 2.95 11.04 -5.01
N TYR A 140 2.78 9.77 -5.41
CA TYR A 140 2.27 9.45 -6.75
C TYR A 140 0.82 9.91 -6.97
N HIS A 141 -0.02 9.90 -5.94
CA HIS A 141 -1.41 10.37 -6.03
C HIS A 141 -1.48 11.89 -6.19
N GLU A 142 -0.64 12.63 -5.47
CA GLU A 142 -0.60 14.10 -5.45
C GLU A 142 0.21 14.69 -6.60
N ALA A 143 1.10 13.91 -7.24
CA ALA A 143 1.91 14.39 -8.35
C ALA A 143 1.08 14.87 -9.54
N ASP A 144 1.45 16.05 -10.04
CA ASP A 144 0.84 16.76 -11.16
C ASP A 144 1.73 16.75 -12.43
N ARG A 145 3.05 16.84 -12.29
CA ARG A 145 3.98 17.07 -13.42
C ARG A 145 4.98 15.95 -13.60
N ALA A 146 5.72 15.59 -12.54
CA ALA A 146 6.78 14.60 -12.63
C ALA A 146 7.09 13.92 -11.30
N ALA A 147 7.48 12.66 -11.37
CA ALA A 147 8.02 11.88 -10.26
C ALA A 147 9.41 11.33 -10.61
N TYR A 148 10.31 11.36 -9.64
CA TYR A 148 11.69 10.94 -9.77
C TYR A 148 12.01 9.93 -8.68
N VAL A 149 12.55 8.78 -9.07
CA VAL A 149 12.84 7.66 -8.16
C VAL A 149 14.34 7.38 -8.16
N LEU A 150 14.96 7.31 -6.98
CA LEU A 150 16.32 6.80 -6.78
C LEU A 150 16.24 5.51 -5.99
N THR A 151 16.76 4.43 -6.54
CA THR A 151 16.54 3.10 -5.99
C THR A 151 17.71 2.15 -6.27
N LYS A 152 17.83 1.10 -5.44
CA LYS A 152 18.73 -0.02 -5.71
C LYS A 152 18.06 -0.97 -6.69
N SER A 153 17.12 -1.77 -6.20
CA SER A 153 16.37 -2.81 -6.93
C SER A 153 14.90 -2.46 -7.15
N PHE A 154 14.34 -1.48 -6.42
CA PHE A 154 12.93 -1.08 -6.43
C PHE A 154 11.97 -2.21 -6.00
N GLU A 155 12.31 -2.89 -4.90
CA GLU A 155 11.58 -4.07 -4.39
C GLU A 155 10.13 -3.76 -3.98
N TYR A 156 9.85 -2.51 -3.60
CA TYR A 156 8.52 -2.04 -3.22
C TYR A 156 7.65 -1.65 -4.44
N LEU A 157 8.06 -1.98 -5.67
CA LEU A 157 7.28 -1.66 -6.87
C LEU A 157 5.85 -2.22 -6.79
N ASP A 158 5.66 -3.44 -6.30
CA ASP A 158 4.33 -4.05 -6.12
C ASP A 158 3.41 -3.18 -5.26
N ALA A 159 3.94 -2.68 -4.15
CA ALA A 159 3.19 -1.89 -3.19
C ALA A 159 2.76 -0.51 -3.74
N VAL A 160 3.48 0.03 -4.72
CA VAL A 160 3.20 1.37 -5.29
C VAL A 160 2.65 1.31 -6.72
N SER A 161 2.64 0.14 -7.36
CA SER A 161 2.24 -0.07 -8.76
C SER A 161 0.88 0.55 -9.11
N PRO A 162 -0.20 0.40 -8.30
CA PRO A 162 -1.48 1.01 -8.62
C PRO A 162 -1.43 2.54 -8.65
N SER A 163 -0.71 3.16 -7.71
CA SER A 163 -0.58 4.61 -7.63
C SER A 163 0.34 5.15 -8.73
N LEU A 164 1.41 4.42 -9.06
CA LEU A 164 2.28 4.70 -10.20
C LEU A 164 1.49 4.66 -11.52
N ALA A 165 0.67 3.63 -11.72
CA ALA A 165 -0.21 3.52 -12.90
C ALA A 165 -1.13 4.73 -13.02
N ALA A 166 -1.81 5.08 -11.92
CA ALA A 166 -2.71 6.23 -11.88
C ALA A 166 -1.99 7.56 -12.16
N ALA A 167 -0.74 7.73 -11.71
CA ALA A 167 0.06 8.91 -12.02
C ALA A 167 0.39 9.00 -13.52
N LEU A 168 0.82 7.88 -14.12
CA LEU A 168 1.10 7.79 -15.55
C LEU A 168 -0.15 8.06 -16.40
N ASP A 169 -1.31 7.55 -15.99
CA ASP A 169 -2.60 7.80 -16.65
C ASP A 169 -2.99 9.29 -16.63
N ARG A 170 -2.60 10.03 -15.59
CA ARG A 170 -2.75 11.50 -15.51
C ARG A 170 -1.70 12.27 -16.32
N GLY A 171 -0.71 11.58 -16.90
CA GLY A 171 0.36 12.18 -17.69
C GLY A 171 1.57 12.66 -16.89
N VAL A 172 1.70 12.22 -15.63
CA VAL A 172 2.89 12.52 -14.80
C VAL A 172 4.11 11.83 -15.41
N ALA A 173 5.18 12.59 -15.67
CA ALA A 173 6.42 12.04 -16.20
C ALA A 173 7.21 11.32 -15.10
N VAL A 174 7.52 10.03 -15.27
CA VAL A 174 8.24 9.24 -14.26
C VAL A 174 9.62 8.85 -14.75
N ARG A 175 10.65 9.17 -13.95
CA ARG A 175 12.04 8.79 -14.21
C ARG A 175 12.64 8.04 -13.02
N ALA A 176 13.23 6.88 -13.26
CA ALA A 176 13.85 6.06 -12.21
C ALA A 176 15.35 5.83 -12.44
N LEU A 177 16.14 6.11 -11.43
CA LEU A 177 17.58 5.88 -11.41
C LEU A 177 17.89 4.70 -10.50
N PHE A 178 18.35 3.61 -11.11
CA PHE A 178 18.71 2.37 -10.44
C PHE A 178 20.22 2.33 -10.11
N TYR A 179 20.65 1.54 -9.14
CA TYR A 179 22.06 1.15 -9.03
C TYR A 179 22.46 0.33 -10.26
N HIS A 180 23.68 0.48 -10.75
CA HIS A 180 24.21 -0.47 -11.72
C HIS A 180 24.18 -1.89 -11.15
N PRO A 181 23.78 -2.92 -11.91
CA PRO A 181 23.75 -4.30 -11.40
C PRO A 181 25.07 -4.78 -10.83
N ASP A 182 26.20 -4.25 -11.33
CA ASP A 182 27.54 -4.59 -10.83
C ASP A 182 27.82 -4.12 -9.40
N LEU A 183 27.00 -3.22 -8.86
CA LEU A 183 27.03 -2.76 -7.47
C LEU A 183 26.09 -3.57 -6.56
N LEU A 184 25.35 -4.53 -7.12
CA LEU A 184 24.36 -5.34 -6.40
C LEU A 184 24.87 -6.76 -6.17
N ASP A 185 24.42 -7.37 -5.06
CA ASP A 185 24.59 -8.80 -4.85
C ASP A 185 23.70 -9.64 -5.78
N GLU A 186 23.88 -10.97 -5.76
CA GLU A 186 23.16 -11.88 -6.66
C GLU A 186 21.64 -11.92 -6.39
N GLY A 187 21.21 -11.67 -5.15
CA GLY A 187 19.80 -11.60 -4.79
C GLY A 187 19.18 -10.29 -5.29
N GLU A 188 19.79 -9.17 -4.92
CA GLU A 188 19.37 -7.83 -5.34
C GLU A 188 19.33 -7.69 -6.86
N ARG A 189 20.32 -8.25 -7.58
CA ARG A 189 20.35 -8.24 -9.04
C ARG A 189 19.17 -8.97 -9.66
N ARG A 190 18.81 -10.15 -9.13
CA ARG A 190 17.64 -10.92 -9.62
C ARG A 190 16.33 -10.17 -9.40
N VAL A 191 16.18 -9.53 -8.24
CA VAL A 191 15.01 -8.69 -7.95
C VAL A 191 14.95 -7.52 -8.93
N GLN A 192 16.08 -6.81 -9.12
CA GLN A 192 16.16 -5.68 -10.04
C GLN A 192 15.87 -6.09 -11.50
N GLU A 193 16.38 -7.24 -11.95
CA GLU A 193 16.09 -7.77 -13.29
C GLU A 193 14.57 -7.99 -13.47
N SER A 194 13.91 -8.64 -12.51
CA SER A 194 12.46 -8.85 -12.53
C SER A 194 11.68 -7.52 -12.53
N VAL A 195 12.10 -6.55 -11.71
CA VAL A 195 11.44 -5.23 -11.64
C VAL A 195 11.62 -4.47 -12.94
N THR A 196 12.83 -4.44 -13.52
CA THR A 196 13.08 -3.71 -14.76
C THR A 196 12.42 -4.37 -15.98
N GLU A 197 12.28 -5.69 -16.01
CA GLU A 197 11.47 -6.39 -17.00
C GLU A 197 9.99 -5.97 -16.89
N ARG A 198 9.44 -6.03 -15.68
CA ARG A 198 8.06 -5.62 -15.43
C ARG A 198 7.80 -4.15 -15.75
N LEU A 199 8.72 -3.24 -15.43
CA LEU A 199 8.61 -1.83 -15.82
C LEU A 199 8.55 -1.66 -17.34
N ARG A 200 9.30 -2.45 -18.11
CA ARG A 200 9.24 -2.40 -19.59
C ARG A 200 7.93 -2.94 -20.15
N GLU A 201 7.34 -3.95 -19.51
CA GLU A 201 6.12 -4.61 -19.97
C GLU A 201 4.84 -3.88 -19.55
N GLU A 202 4.73 -3.54 -18.26
CA GLU A 202 3.52 -2.95 -17.66
C GLU A 202 3.55 -1.42 -17.66
N PHE A 203 4.73 -0.80 -17.58
CA PHE A 203 4.89 0.65 -17.40
C PHE A 203 5.84 1.28 -18.43
N PRO A 204 5.62 1.10 -19.75
CA PRO A 204 6.59 1.52 -20.79
C PRO A 204 6.83 3.03 -20.87
N ALA A 205 6.00 3.85 -20.22
CA ALA A 205 6.18 5.29 -20.10
C ALA A 205 7.19 5.69 -19.00
N VAL A 206 7.58 4.77 -18.11
CA VAL A 206 8.63 5.01 -17.11
C VAL A 206 9.99 4.95 -17.79
N GLU A 207 10.69 6.07 -17.80
CA GLU A 207 12.09 6.10 -18.24
C GLU A 207 12.98 5.66 -17.08
N PHE A 208 13.95 4.78 -17.33
CA PHE A 208 14.93 4.44 -16.31
C PHE A 208 16.35 4.26 -16.84
N ARG A 209 17.32 4.49 -15.95
CA ARG A 209 18.76 4.38 -16.20
C ARG A 209 19.46 3.77 -15.00
N PHE A 210 20.68 3.28 -15.21
CA PHE A 210 21.52 2.69 -14.17
C PHE A 210 22.69 3.63 -13.85
N SER A 211 22.75 4.11 -12.62
CA SER A 211 23.85 4.91 -12.08
C SER A 211 25.14 4.11 -12.06
N THR A 212 26.19 4.66 -12.66
CA THR A 212 27.54 4.07 -12.72
C THR A 212 28.30 4.13 -11.39
N GLY A 213 27.81 4.92 -10.43
CA GLY A 213 28.31 5.01 -9.07
C GLY A 213 27.22 4.73 -8.02
N GLU A 214 27.63 4.60 -6.76
CA GLU A 214 26.70 4.48 -5.63
C GLU A 214 25.83 5.74 -5.50
N LEU A 215 24.56 5.56 -5.12
CA LEU A 215 23.68 6.69 -4.80
C LEU A 215 23.72 6.93 -3.29
N PRO A 216 23.98 8.16 -2.84
CA PRO A 216 24.13 8.46 -1.41
C PRO A 216 22.82 8.33 -0.63
N TRP A 217 21.68 8.25 -1.33
CA TRP A 217 20.35 8.08 -0.76
C TRP A 217 19.40 7.44 -1.78
N ARG A 218 18.29 6.91 -1.28
CA ARG A 218 17.19 6.32 -2.05
C ARG A 218 15.90 7.06 -1.71
N GLY A 219 14.94 7.11 -2.62
CA GLY A 219 13.68 7.80 -2.36
C GLY A 219 12.90 8.13 -3.61
N THR A 220 11.75 8.77 -3.39
CA THR A 220 10.90 9.32 -4.44
C THR A 220 10.65 10.79 -4.15
N PHE A 221 10.73 11.63 -5.17
CA PHE A 221 10.31 13.03 -5.06
C PHE A 221 9.49 13.45 -6.27
N VAL A 222 8.57 14.37 -6.04
CA VAL A 222 7.58 14.81 -7.02
C VAL A 222 7.60 16.32 -7.17
N ASP A 223 7.26 16.76 -8.37
CA ASP A 223 6.99 18.15 -8.72
C ASP A 223 8.01 19.19 -8.22
N PRO A 224 9.33 18.94 -8.36
CA PRO A 224 10.32 19.96 -8.05
C PRO A 224 10.07 21.22 -8.87
N SER A 225 10.12 22.38 -8.21
CA SER A 225 9.93 23.69 -8.83
C SER A 225 11.21 24.54 -8.83
N THR A 226 11.41 25.31 -9.89
CA THR A 226 12.54 26.27 -9.99
C THR A 226 12.35 27.49 -9.10
N THR A 227 11.12 27.77 -8.68
CA THR A 227 10.77 28.83 -7.73
C THR A 227 10.78 28.36 -6.28
N TYR A 228 11.05 27.07 -6.05
CA TYR A 228 11.22 26.44 -4.73
C TYR A 228 9.97 26.51 -3.83
N ASP A 229 8.81 26.71 -4.43
CA ASP A 229 7.50 26.87 -3.82
C ASP A 229 6.65 25.59 -3.87
N ASP A 230 7.18 24.53 -4.45
CA ASP A 230 6.48 23.28 -4.71
C ASP A 230 7.47 22.11 -4.69
N GLY A 231 6.91 20.93 -4.49
CA GLY A 231 7.60 19.65 -4.49
C GLY A 231 7.68 19.01 -3.11
N GLU A 232 7.52 17.69 -3.12
CA GLU A 232 7.60 16.83 -1.95
C GLU A 232 8.57 15.68 -2.21
N ALA A 233 9.20 15.17 -1.16
CA ALA A 233 10.11 14.05 -1.24
C ALA A 233 10.01 13.16 -0.01
N ILE A 234 10.11 11.86 -0.25
CA ILE A 234 10.48 10.87 0.76
C ILE A 234 11.82 10.27 0.38
N PHE A 235 12.76 10.22 1.32
CA PHE A 235 14.07 9.66 1.07
C PHE A 235 14.67 9.04 2.33
N LEU A 236 15.61 8.14 2.14
CA LEU A 236 16.38 7.54 3.21
C LEU A 236 17.85 7.44 2.79
N VAL A 237 18.73 7.60 3.76
CA VAL A 237 20.18 7.53 3.55
C VAL A 237 20.63 6.07 3.70
N GLU A 238 21.72 5.71 3.05
CA GLU A 238 22.29 4.37 3.19
C GLU A 238 22.83 4.14 4.61
N GLU A 239 22.21 3.20 5.34
CA GLU A 239 22.62 2.79 6.69
C GLU A 239 22.98 1.29 6.70
N PRO A 240 24.19 0.91 6.27
CA PRO A 240 24.55 -0.50 6.06
C PRO A 240 24.56 -1.33 7.35
N GLU A 241 24.71 -0.70 8.50
CA GLU A 241 24.71 -1.35 9.82
C GLU A 241 23.31 -1.50 10.44
N VAL A 242 22.28 -0.90 9.84
CA VAL A 242 20.90 -0.87 10.35
C VAL A 242 20.02 -1.81 9.52
N PRO A 243 19.35 -2.81 10.12
CA PRO A 243 18.38 -3.66 9.43
C PRO A 243 17.24 -2.84 8.82
N ASP A 244 16.69 -3.26 7.67
CA ASP A 244 15.69 -2.47 6.92
C ASP A 244 14.47 -2.06 7.75
N HIS A 245 13.93 -2.96 8.57
CA HIS A 245 12.77 -2.71 9.43
C HIS A 245 13.05 -1.75 10.61
N MET A 246 14.31 -1.35 10.82
CA MET A 246 14.71 -0.35 11.81
C MET A 246 15.17 0.96 11.17
N ARG A 247 15.18 1.04 9.83
CA ARG A 247 15.55 2.25 9.10
C ARG A 247 14.40 3.24 9.13
N GLN A 248 14.78 4.51 8.99
CA GLN A 248 13.84 5.62 8.94
C GLN A 248 13.94 6.33 7.58
N ALA A 249 12.79 6.75 7.06
CA ALA A 249 12.69 7.62 5.91
C ALA A 249 12.31 9.03 6.38
N ALA A 250 12.97 10.04 5.80
CA ALA A 250 12.66 11.43 5.99
C ALA A 250 11.75 11.92 4.85
N LEU A 251 10.75 12.72 5.22
CA LEU A 251 9.87 13.41 4.30
C LEU A 251 10.06 14.90 4.38
N THR A 252 9.95 15.59 3.25
CA THR A 252 10.00 17.05 3.19
C THR A 252 9.05 17.57 2.13
N ALA A 253 8.35 18.64 2.47
CA ALA A 253 7.59 19.48 1.53
C ALA A 253 8.31 20.81 1.25
N ASN A 254 9.59 20.91 1.64
CA ASN A 254 10.38 22.10 1.40
C ASN A 254 10.90 22.10 -0.04
N GLY A 255 10.29 22.93 -0.90
CA GLY A 255 10.63 23.00 -2.33
C GLY A 255 12.10 23.34 -2.63
N SER A 256 12.84 23.97 -1.70
CA SER A 256 14.28 24.20 -1.88
C SER A 256 15.09 22.90 -1.78
N PHE A 257 14.75 22.00 -0.84
CA PHE A 257 15.39 20.68 -0.74
C PHE A 257 15.04 19.83 -1.96
N VAL A 258 13.76 19.81 -2.35
CA VAL A 258 13.29 19.00 -3.48
C VAL A 258 13.90 19.46 -4.81
N ALA A 259 14.07 20.78 -5.01
CA ALA A 259 14.82 21.29 -6.15
C ALA A 259 16.32 20.92 -6.12
N GLY A 260 16.90 20.82 -4.93
CA GLY A 260 18.25 20.27 -4.73
C GLY A 260 18.34 18.81 -5.16
N PHE A 261 17.38 17.98 -4.76
CA PHE A 261 17.28 16.58 -5.19
C PHE A 261 17.16 16.45 -6.71
N LYS A 262 16.34 17.30 -7.35
CA LYS A 262 16.24 17.34 -8.81
C LYS A 262 17.58 17.62 -9.48
N ARG A 263 18.36 18.60 -9.00
CA ARG A 263 19.68 18.90 -9.55
C ARG A 263 20.65 17.73 -9.42
N TYR A 264 20.64 17.06 -8.27
CA TYR A 264 21.44 15.85 -8.07
C TYR A 264 21.02 14.75 -9.05
N PHE A 265 19.71 14.47 -9.14
CA PHE A 265 19.16 13.47 -10.06
C PHE A 265 19.55 13.74 -11.51
N GLU A 266 19.37 14.97 -12.00
CA GLU A 266 19.69 15.36 -13.37
C GLU A 266 21.18 15.19 -13.68
N LEU A 267 22.06 15.53 -12.72
CA LEU A 267 23.51 15.34 -12.89
C LEU A 267 23.87 13.86 -13.08
N VAL A 268 23.33 12.98 -12.23
CA VAL A 268 23.61 11.54 -12.35
C VAL A 268 22.96 10.95 -13.60
N TRP A 269 21.74 11.38 -13.90
CA TRP A 269 20.98 10.96 -15.07
C TRP A 269 21.70 11.31 -16.39
N ASP A 270 22.20 12.53 -16.53
CA ASP A 270 22.79 13.02 -17.77
C ASP A 270 24.26 12.62 -17.94
N HIS A 271 25.00 12.46 -16.83
CA HIS A 271 26.46 12.34 -16.89
C HIS A 271 27.03 11.06 -16.26
N GLU A 272 26.32 10.43 -15.33
CA GLU A 272 26.86 9.33 -14.53
C GLU A 272 25.96 8.09 -14.55
N SER A 273 25.20 7.90 -15.63
CA SER A 273 24.31 6.73 -15.79
C SER A 273 24.24 6.21 -17.22
N VAL A 274 23.85 4.95 -17.37
CA VAL A 274 23.72 4.24 -18.64
C VAL A 274 22.28 3.75 -18.86
N ALA A 275 21.83 3.70 -20.11
CA ALA A 275 20.47 3.27 -20.46
C ALA A 275 20.30 1.73 -20.49
N THR A 276 21.40 0.99 -20.45
CA THR A 276 21.40 -0.47 -20.47
C THR A 276 22.44 -0.94 -19.47
N SER A 277 22.01 -1.86 -18.61
CA SER A 277 22.85 -2.66 -17.73
C SER A 277 23.64 -3.72 -18.47
#